data_AF-A0A2P8AS16-F1
#
_entry.id   AF-A0A2P8AS16-F1
#
_cell.length_a   1.000
_cell.length_b   1.000
_cell.length_c   1.000
_cell.angle_alpha   90.00
_cell.angle_beta   90.00
_cell.angle_gamma   90.00
#
_symmetry.space_group_name_H-M   'P 1'
#
loop_
_entity.id
_entity.type
_entity.pdbx_description
1 polymer ?
#
loop_
_entity_poly.entity_id
_entity_poly.type
_entity_poly.pdbx_seq_one_letter_code
_entity_poly.pdbx_strand_id
1 'polypeptide(L)' 'MKIDKGKVLEALRHRGQHSRADWVDRELPDRIDTAQHSGILATLNLNPADFADPPS' A
#
# COMPACT_ATOMS: atom_id res chain seq x y z
N MET A 1 12.44 -1.39 -0.95
CA MET A 1 11.69 -0.67 -2.01
C MET A 1 10.55 0.03 -1.30
N LYS A 2 10.41 1.35 -1.50
CA LYS A 2 9.42 2.15 -0.76
C LYS A 2 8.34 2.62 -1.70
N ILE A 3 7.09 2.41 -1.30
CA ILE A 3 5.94 2.89 -2.04
C ILE A 3 5.23 3.98 -1.23
N ASP A 4 4.61 4.92 -1.94
CA ASP A 4 3.83 5.97 -1.33
C ASP A 4 2.50 5.43 -0.84
N LYS A 5 2.21 5.62 0.46
CA LYS A 5 0.94 5.22 1.06
C LYS A 5 -0.24 5.85 0.32
N GLY A 6 -0.12 7.11 -0.11
CA GLY A 6 -1.14 7.80 -0.90
C GLY A 6 -1.61 7.00 -2.12
N LYS A 7 -0.66 6.48 -2.93
CA LYS A 7 -0.97 5.64 -4.10
C LYS A 7 -1.72 4.36 -3.70
N VAL A 8 -1.35 3.75 -2.57
CA VAL A 8 -2.02 2.55 -2.03
C VAL A 8 -3.44 2.88 -1.57
N LEU A 9 -3.63 3.99 -0.84
CA LEU A 9 -4.93 4.44 -0.37
C LEU A 9 -5.87 4.74 -1.53
N GLU A 10 -5.39 5.43 -2.56
CA GLU A 10 -6.17 5.73 -3.76
C GLU A 10 -6.61 4.44 -4.49
N ALA A 11 -5.70 3.49 -4.69
CA ALA A 11 -6.05 2.22 -5.32
C ALA A 11 -7.05 1.39 -4.49
N LEU A 12 -6.90 1.39 -3.16
CA LEU A 12 -7.85 0.73 -2.25
C LEU A 12 -9.23 1.37 -2.35
N ARG A 13 -9.32 2.70 -2.33
CA ARG A 13 -10.59 3.44 -2.51
C ARG A 13 -11.22 3.17 -3.87
N HIS A 14 -10.41 3.18 -4.94
CA HIS A 14 -10.88 2.90 -6.30
C HIS A 14 -11.44 1.47 -6.46
N ARG A 15 -10.90 0.50 -5.72
CA ARG A 15 -11.42 -0.88 -5.64
C ARG A 15 -12.64 -1.02 -4.72
N GLY A 16 -13.14 0.07 -4.13
CA GLY A 16 -14.23 0.05 -3.14
C GLY A 16 -13.81 -0.42 -1.75
N GLN A 17 -12.51 -0.61 -1.51
CA GLN A 17 -11.95 -1.12 -0.25
C GLN A 17 -11.67 0.00 0.75
N HIS A 18 -12.67 0.85 1.00
CA HIS A 18 -12.54 2.01 1.89
C HIS A 18 -12.08 1.62 3.31
N SER A 19 -12.60 0.54 3.88
CA SER A 19 -12.18 0.07 5.21
C SER A 19 -10.72 -0.35 5.28
N ARG A 20 -10.18 -0.93 4.19
CA ARG A 20 -8.75 -1.27 4.09
C ARG A 20 -7.90 -0.02 3.94
N ALA A 21 -8.37 0.97 3.17
CA ALA A 21 -7.68 2.25 3.05
C ALA A 21 -7.56 2.93 4.42
N ASP A 22 -8.64 3.00 5.20
CA ASP A 22 -8.65 3.61 6.53
C ASP A 22 -7.76 2.87 7.55
N TRP A 23 -7.67 1.55 7.42
CA TRP A 23 -6.75 0.74 8.21
C TRP A 23 -5.29 1.01 7.82
N VAL A 24 -4.98 0.99 6.52
CA VAL A 24 -3.63 1.30 5.99
C VAL A 24 -3.19 2.71 6.40
N ASP A 25 -4.11 3.67 6.38
CA ASP A 25 -3.80 5.05 6.75
C ASP A 25 -3.33 5.18 8.21
N ARG A 26 -3.94 4.41 9.11
CA ARG A 26 -3.63 4.41 10.54
C ARG A 26 -2.45 3.52 10.92
N GLU A 27 -2.32 2.37 10.27
CA GLU A 27 -1.30 1.37 10.63
C GLU A 27 0.03 1.61 9.93
N LEU A 28 0.00 2.11 8.69
CA LEU A 28 1.20 2.27 7.90
C LEU A 28 1.68 3.73 7.85
N PRO A 29 3.01 3.94 7.90
CA PRO A 29 3.59 5.27 7.70
C PRO A 29 3.42 5.73 6.26
N ASP A 30 3.64 7.03 6.02
CA ASP A 30 3.56 7.66 4.69
C ASP A 30 4.36 6.93 3.60
N ARG A 31 5.52 6.38 3.99
CA ARG A 31 6.38 5.55 3.13
C ARG A 31 6.30 4.10 3.59
N ILE A 32 5.63 3.27 2.81
CA ILE A 32 5.51 1.84 3.09
C ILE A 32 6.75 1.13 2.54
N ASP A 33 7.60 0.62 3.43
CA ASP A 33 8.70 -0.25 3.03
C ASP A 33 8.16 -1.65 2.71
N THR A 34 8.22 -2.05 1.44
CA THR A 34 7.64 -3.32 0.99
C THR A 34 8.41 -4.53 1.48
N ALA A 35 9.69 -4.34 1.82
CA ALA A 35 10.52 -5.37 2.43
C ALA A 35 10.16 -5.59 3.92
N GLN A 36 9.91 -4.51 4.66
CA GLN A 36 9.59 -4.57 6.09
C GLN A 36 8.12 -4.91 6.35
N HIS A 37 7.21 -4.42 5.51
CA HIS A 37 5.76 -4.60 5.64
C HIS A 37 5.20 -5.66 4.68
N SER A 38 6.06 -6.56 4.17
CA SER A 38 5.66 -7.60 3.21
C SER A 38 4.49 -8.47 3.73
N GLY A 39 4.49 -8.80 5.02
CA GLY A 39 3.40 -9.57 5.65
C GLY A 39 2.05 -8.85 5.61
N ILE A 40 2.03 -7.56 5.95
CA ILE A 40 0.81 -6.74 5.91
C ILE A 40 0.31 -6.58 4.47
N LEU A 41 1.22 -6.32 3.52
CA LEU A 41 0.87 -6.18 2.11
C LEU A 41 0.26 -7.49 1.56
N ALA A 42 0.81 -8.64 1.95
CA ALA A 42 0.26 -9.95 1.60
C ALA A 42 -1.14 -10.16 2.19
N THR A 43 -1.37 -9.78 3.45
CA THR A 43 -2.71 -9.84 4.10
C THR A 43 -3.73 -8.95 3.39
N LEU A 44 -3.30 -7.79 2.89
CA LEU A 44 -4.16 -6.87 2.15
C LEU A 44 -4.38 -7.29 0.69
N ASN A 45 -3.73 -8.36 0.23
CA ASN A 45 -3.70 -8.78 -1.17
C ASN A 45 -3.22 -7.63 -2.09
N LEU A 46 -2.32 -6.80 -1.57
CA LEU A 46 -1.71 -5.71 -2.30
C LEU A 46 -0.37 -6.18 -2.86
N ASN A 47 -0.21 -6.05 -4.17
CA ASN A 47 1.06 -6.37 -4.79
C ASN A 47 1.95 -5.11 -4.76
N PRO A 48 3.07 -5.09 -4.02
CA PRO A 48 3.94 -3.92 -3.96
C PRO A 48 4.47 -3.49 -5.34
N ALA A 49 4.56 -4.43 -6.29
CA ALA A 49 4.93 -4.14 -7.68
C ALA A 49 3.92 -3.25 -8.42
N ASP A 50 2.66 -3.18 -7.99
CA ASP A 50 1.62 -2.31 -8.57
C ASP A 50 1.86 -0.83 -8.22
N PHE A 51 2.55 -0.59 -7.10
CA PHE A 51 2.81 0.73 -6.53
C PHE A 51 4.28 1.15 -6.60
N ALA A 52 5.14 0.19 -6.91
CA ALA A 52 6.54 0.40 -7.24
C ALA A 52 6.64 1.44 -8.35
N ASP A 53 7.28 2.57 -8.05
CA ASP A 53 7.65 3.51 -9.10
C ASP A 53 8.58 2.75 -10.07
N PRO A 54 8.31 2.75 -11.38
CA PRO A 54 9.20 2.10 -12.34
C PRO A 54 10.58 2.76 -12.21
N PRO A 55 11.68 1.99 -12.19
CA PRO A 55 13.00 2.59 -12.28
C PRO A 55 13.04 3.36 -13.61
N SER A 56 13.11 4.69 -13.53
CA SER A 56 13.34 5.55 -14.70
C SER A 56 14.74 5.32 -15.27
#